data_AF-A0A2V8MED7-F1
#
_entry.id   AF-A0A2V8MED7-F1
#
_cell.length_a   1.000
_cell.length_b   1.000
_cell.length_c   1.000
_cell.angle_alpha   90.00
_cell.angle_beta   90.00
_cell.angle_gamma   90.00
#
_symmetry.space_group_name_H-M   'P 1'
#
loop_
_entity.id
_entity.type
_entity.pdbx_description
1 polymer ?
#
loop_
_entity_poly.entity_id
_entity_poly.type
_entity_poly.pdbx_seq_one_letter_code
_entity_poly.pdbx_strand_id
1 'polypeptide(L)'
;MPFAPAPIRSNMQPAWTIKRLRRWSSERSITSRQSITTSYVENADTVYHFPPGTKQRLLDYIQRNFETAKKAFQAGVHLIVGSDAVYNGWGLNMRELDWFVKMGMTPEQALKAATTEPAAMLGMEKSLGAVAPGFYADIVAVQGDPLANITAVSKRENIRWVMKAGRVVVDKAAR
;
A
#
# COMPACT_ATOMS: atom_id res chain seq x y z
N MET A 1 -7.18 4.64 -56.40
CA MET A 1 -5.81 4.60 -55.83
C MET A 1 -5.94 4.57 -54.32
N PRO A 2 -5.79 3.42 -53.64
CA PRO A 2 -5.91 3.35 -52.19
C PRO A 2 -4.61 3.82 -51.51
N PHE A 3 -4.78 4.64 -50.47
CA PHE A 3 -3.72 5.13 -49.57
C PHE A 3 -3.12 3.95 -48.80
N ALA A 4 -1.81 3.70 -48.96
CA ALA A 4 -1.07 2.77 -48.10
C ALA A 4 -0.56 3.53 -46.85
N PRO A 5 -0.80 3.04 -45.62
CA PRO A 5 -0.23 3.66 -44.42
C PRO A 5 1.25 3.32 -44.27
N ALA A 6 2.06 4.33 -43.90
CA ALA A 6 3.50 4.19 -43.65
C ALA A 6 3.79 3.37 -42.38
N PRO A 7 4.93 2.65 -42.31
CA PRO A 7 5.24 1.77 -41.18
C PRO A 7 5.63 2.56 -39.92
N ILE A 8 5.02 2.18 -38.78
CA ILE A 8 5.33 2.70 -37.45
C ILE A 8 6.72 2.19 -37.03
N ARG A 9 7.68 3.10 -36.80
CA ARG A 9 8.99 2.77 -36.25
C ARG A 9 8.87 2.44 -34.76
N SER A 10 9.03 1.16 -34.43
CA SER A 10 9.16 0.60 -33.09
C SER A 10 10.51 0.99 -32.45
N ASN A 11 10.56 2.06 -31.66
CA ASN A 11 11.71 2.33 -30.78
C ASN A 11 11.40 3.25 -29.57
N MET A 12 10.25 3.06 -28.92
CA MET A 12 10.07 3.58 -27.56
C MET A 12 10.55 2.55 -26.54
N GLN A 13 11.73 2.78 -25.96
CA GLN A 13 12.12 2.09 -24.73
C GLN A 13 11.31 2.65 -23.55
N PRO A 14 10.75 1.81 -22.66
CA PRO A 14 10.03 2.31 -21.50
C PRO A 14 11.00 2.97 -20.51
N ALA A 15 10.81 4.27 -20.28
CA ALA A 15 11.68 5.15 -19.50
C ALA A 15 11.76 4.84 -17.98
N TRP A 16 11.20 3.72 -17.51
CA TRP A 16 11.01 3.42 -16.08
C TRP A 16 11.28 1.95 -15.75
N THR A 17 12.54 1.60 -15.48
CA THR A 17 12.90 0.26 -14.98
C THR A 17 12.95 0.20 -13.45
N ILE A 18 12.61 -0.98 -12.90
CA ILE A 18 12.55 -1.30 -11.46
C ILE A 18 13.84 -0.94 -10.69
N LYS A 19 15.00 -0.98 -11.34
CA LYS A 19 16.29 -0.56 -10.74
C LYS A 19 16.34 0.94 -10.43
N ARG A 20 15.77 1.80 -11.30
CA ARG A 20 15.75 3.25 -11.12
C ARG A 20 14.79 3.65 -9.99
N LEU A 21 13.71 2.89 -9.81
CA LEU A 21 12.74 3.05 -8.72
C LEU A 21 13.33 2.73 -7.33
N ARG A 22 14.15 1.69 -7.21
CA ARG A 22 14.85 1.36 -5.95
C ARG A 22 15.81 2.46 -5.49
N ARG A 23 16.45 3.16 -6.44
CA ARG A 23 17.37 4.25 -6.16
C ARG A 23 16.63 5.50 -5.67
N TRP A 24 15.52 5.86 -6.31
CA TRP A 24 14.67 6.98 -5.88
C TRP A 24 14.13 6.81 -4.45
N SER A 25 13.70 5.60 -4.07
CA SER A 25 13.18 5.31 -2.73
C SER A 25 14.25 5.28 -1.63
N SER A 26 15.53 5.09 -1.96
CA SER A 26 16.62 5.00 -0.98
C SER A 26 17.35 6.32 -0.74
N GLU A 27 17.36 7.22 -1.73
CA GLU A 27 18.00 8.55 -1.63
C GLU A 27 17.15 9.57 -0.83
N ARG A 28 15.88 9.28 -0.58
CA ARG A 28 14.98 10.11 0.27
C ARG A 28 14.56 9.30 1.48
N SER A 29 15.27 9.50 2.59
CA SER A 29 15.03 8.88 3.89
C SER A 29 13.64 9.21 4.44
N ILE A 30 12.63 8.41 4.08
CA ILE A 30 11.30 8.46 4.70
C ILE A 30 11.38 7.64 6.00
N THR A 31 11.54 8.32 7.13
CA THR A 31 11.63 7.71 8.46
C THR A 31 10.31 7.07 8.91
N SER A 32 10.43 6.05 9.77
CA SER A 32 9.42 5.02 10.09
C SER A 32 8.28 5.41 11.04
N ARG A 33 7.83 6.68 11.05
CA ARG A 33 6.81 7.16 12.02
C ARG A 33 5.48 7.70 11.47
N GLN A 34 5.26 7.76 10.15
CA GLN A 34 4.21 8.63 9.59
C GLN A 34 3.20 7.90 8.70
N SER A 35 2.04 8.49 8.44
CA SER A 35 0.95 7.88 7.66
C SER A 35 0.93 8.35 6.19
N ILE A 36 0.17 7.65 5.34
CA ILE A 36 0.08 7.77 3.86
C ILE A 36 -0.40 9.15 3.40
N THR A 37 -1.51 9.65 3.94
CA THR A 37 -2.09 10.95 3.54
C THR A 37 -1.24 12.14 4.01
N THR A 38 -0.36 11.90 4.97
CA THR A 38 0.56 12.90 5.51
C THR A 38 1.69 13.20 4.52
N SER A 39 2.01 12.31 3.57
CA SER A 39 3.06 12.52 2.56
C SER A 39 2.84 13.79 1.72
N TYR A 40 1.60 14.04 1.28
CA TYR A 40 1.27 15.26 0.54
C TYR A 40 1.38 16.52 1.37
N VAL A 41 0.93 16.45 2.62
CA VAL A 41 0.97 17.58 3.55
C VAL A 41 2.42 17.90 3.93
N GLU A 42 3.22 16.89 4.20
CA GLU A 42 4.64 17.00 4.57
C GLU A 42 5.49 17.54 3.43
N ASN A 43 5.20 17.12 2.19
CA ASN A 43 5.95 17.50 1.01
C ASN A 43 5.28 18.60 0.17
N ALA A 44 4.20 19.19 0.69
CA ALA A 44 3.40 20.22 0.01
C ALA A 44 4.29 21.36 -0.47
N ASP A 45 5.17 21.84 0.40
CA ASP A 45 5.99 23.02 0.17
C ASP A 45 7.30 22.68 -0.57
N THR A 46 7.79 21.44 -0.44
CA THR A 46 9.13 21.02 -0.88
C THR A 46 9.15 20.25 -2.19
N VAL A 47 8.36 19.19 -2.34
CA VAL A 47 8.37 18.34 -3.53
C VAL A 47 7.31 18.78 -4.52
N TYR A 48 6.16 19.21 -4.00
CA TYR A 48 5.01 19.54 -4.83
C TYR A 48 4.83 21.03 -5.07
N HIS A 49 5.47 21.89 -4.28
CA HIS A 49 5.38 23.34 -4.35
C HIS A 49 3.94 23.85 -4.49
N PHE A 50 3.04 23.31 -3.67
CA PHE A 50 1.64 23.65 -3.74
C PHE A 50 1.36 25.11 -3.41
N PRO A 51 0.31 25.71 -4.02
CA PRO A 51 -0.08 27.07 -3.69
C PRO A 51 -0.42 27.24 -2.20
N PRO A 52 -0.23 28.44 -1.63
CA PRO A 52 -0.62 28.75 -0.27
C PRO A 52 -2.08 28.33 0.03
N GLY A 53 -2.31 27.79 1.22
CA GLY A 53 -3.62 27.28 1.65
C GLY A 53 -3.96 25.86 1.20
N THR A 54 -3.24 25.28 0.24
CA THR A 54 -3.48 23.90 -0.22
C THR A 54 -3.22 22.88 0.90
N LYS A 55 -2.15 23.10 1.69
CA LYS A 55 -1.79 22.24 2.82
C LYS A 55 -2.92 22.12 3.84
N GLN A 56 -3.56 23.24 4.18
CA GLN A 56 -4.70 23.24 5.10
C GLN A 56 -5.90 22.50 4.51
N ARG A 57 -6.23 22.74 3.23
CA ARG A 57 -7.32 22.01 2.55
C ARG A 57 -7.09 20.51 2.53
N LEU A 58 -5.85 20.06 2.35
CA LEU A 58 -5.48 18.66 2.43
C LEU A 58 -5.68 18.12 3.85
N LEU A 59 -5.21 18.82 4.88
CA LEU A 59 -5.45 18.43 6.28
C LEU A 59 -6.95 18.28 6.59
N ASP A 60 -7.76 19.24 6.14
CA ASP A 60 -9.21 19.18 6.34
C ASP A 60 -9.84 18.01 5.57
N TYR A 61 -9.32 17.70 4.38
CA TYR A 61 -9.74 16.55 3.58
C TYR A 61 -9.40 15.22 4.27
N ILE A 62 -8.18 15.07 4.83
CA ILE A 62 -7.78 13.88 5.59
C ILE A 62 -8.78 13.65 6.73
N GLN A 63 -9.07 14.69 7.51
CA GLN A 63 -9.99 14.59 8.63
C GLN A 63 -11.40 14.19 8.18
N ARG A 64 -11.94 14.82 7.14
CA ARG A 64 -13.27 14.49 6.62
C ARG A 64 -13.34 13.04 6.12
N ASN A 65 -12.31 12.58 5.39
CA ASN A 65 -12.26 11.21 4.89
C ASN A 65 -12.19 10.20 6.04
N PHE A 66 -11.36 10.46 7.05
CA PHE A 66 -11.26 9.61 8.23
C PHE A 66 -12.62 9.48 8.94
N GLU A 67 -13.30 10.60 9.19
CA GLU A 67 -14.63 10.58 9.83
C GLU A 67 -15.68 9.88 8.96
N THR A 68 -15.59 10.00 7.64
CA THR A 68 -16.49 9.33 6.69
C THR A 68 -16.29 7.82 6.72
N ALA A 69 -15.03 7.37 6.61
CA ALA A 69 -14.70 5.97 6.69
C ALA A 69 -15.11 5.38 8.05
N LYS A 70 -14.91 6.14 9.13
CA LYS A 70 -15.35 5.74 10.48
C LYS A 70 -16.85 5.50 10.58
N LYS A 71 -17.65 6.43 10.05
CA LYS A 71 -19.10 6.28 10.01
C LYS A 71 -19.51 5.09 9.16
N ALA A 72 -18.85 4.85 8.03
CA ALA A 72 -19.11 3.68 7.19
C ALA A 72 -18.82 2.37 7.94
N PHE A 73 -17.67 2.27 8.60
CA PHE A 73 -17.32 1.11 9.42
C PHE A 73 -18.34 0.87 10.54
N GLN A 74 -18.72 1.93 11.27
CA GLN A 74 -19.73 1.85 12.35
C GLN A 74 -21.12 1.47 11.82
N ALA A 75 -21.44 1.79 10.58
CA ALA A 75 -22.66 1.38 9.90
C ALA A 75 -22.61 -0.06 9.36
N GLY A 76 -21.51 -0.80 9.58
CA GLY A 76 -21.33 -2.17 9.10
C GLY A 76 -20.95 -2.26 7.62
N VAL A 77 -20.52 -1.16 7.00
CA VAL A 77 -19.99 -1.20 5.63
C VAL A 77 -18.72 -2.04 5.61
N HIS A 78 -18.63 -2.92 4.62
CA HIS A 78 -17.47 -3.74 4.39
C HIS A 78 -16.34 -2.92 3.76
N LEU A 79 -15.18 -2.88 4.40
CA LEU A 79 -14.04 -2.08 3.97
C LEU A 79 -12.82 -2.98 3.69
N ILE A 80 -12.13 -2.69 2.59
CA ILE A 80 -10.87 -3.31 2.21
C ILE A 80 -9.75 -2.27 2.10
N VAL A 81 -8.50 -2.71 2.21
CA VAL A 81 -7.35 -1.80 2.14
C VAL A 81 -7.09 -1.32 0.72
N GLY A 82 -7.01 0.00 0.56
CA GLY A 82 -6.56 0.67 -0.66
C GLY A 82 -5.85 1.98 -0.30
N SER A 83 -4.62 2.17 -0.78
CA SER A 83 -3.74 3.28 -0.33
C SER A 83 -3.50 4.36 -1.39
N ASP A 84 -3.98 4.15 -2.61
CA ASP A 84 -3.70 5.03 -3.75
C ASP A 84 -2.18 5.32 -3.91
N ALA A 85 -1.38 4.25 -3.89
CA ALA A 85 0.08 4.27 -3.72
C ALA A 85 0.86 5.10 -4.75
N VAL A 86 0.30 5.33 -5.94
CA VAL A 86 0.91 6.17 -6.99
C VAL A 86 1.13 7.60 -6.50
N TYR A 87 0.24 8.07 -5.63
CA TYR A 87 0.24 9.42 -5.10
C TYR A 87 0.98 9.48 -3.74
N ASN A 88 0.90 8.42 -2.94
CA ASN A 88 1.34 8.46 -1.54
C ASN A 88 2.68 7.78 -1.24
N GLY A 89 3.34 7.21 -2.25
CA GLY A 89 4.68 6.64 -2.15
C GLY A 89 4.71 5.12 -2.09
N TRP A 90 5.47 4.53 -3.02
CA TRP A 90 5.60 3.08 -3.15
C TRP A 90 6.20 2.43 -1.90
N GLY A 91 5.56 1.36 -1.42
CA GLY A 91 6.04 0.57 -0.28
C GLY A 91 5.59 1.09 1.08
N LEU A 92 4.75 2.14 1.12
CA LEU A 92 4.15 2.68 2.34
C LEU A 92 2.69 2.23 2.55
N ASN A 93 2.15 1.49 1.58
CA ASN A 93 0.74 1.09 1.45
C ASN A 93 0.14 0.47 2.72
N MET A 94 0.92 -0.32 3.46
CA MET A 94 0.42 -1.05 4.63
C MET A 94 0.27 -0.17 5.89
N ARG A 95 0.67 1.10 5.82
CA ARG A 95 0.35 2.09 6.87
C ARG A 95 -1.17 2.37 6.94
N GLU A 96 -1.93 2.04 5.90
CA GLU A 96 -3.40 2.18 5.89
C GLU A 96 -4.06 1.39 7.03
N LEU A 97 -3.45 0.26 7.41
CA LEU A 97 -3.93 -0.57 8.52
C LEU A 97 -3.91 0.16 9.87
N ASP A 98 -2.99 1.12 10.07
CA ASP A 98 -2.98 1.97 11.26
C ASP A 98 -4.21 2.88 11.31
N TRP A 99 -4.64 3.41 10.16
CA TRP A 99 -5.88 4.19 10.07
C TRP A 99 -7.11 3.36 10.34
N PHE A 100 -7.16 2.12 9.85
CA PHE A 100 -8.27 1.21 10.10
C PHE A 100 -8.41 0.91 11.60
N VAL A 101 -7.29 0.67 12.30
CA VAL A 101 -7.31 0.49 13.76
C VAL A 101 -7.71 1.77 14.50
N LYS A 102 -7.17 2.94 14.11
CA LYS A 102 -7.58 4.25 14.69
C LYS A 102 -9.07 4.54 14.53
N MET A 103 -9.65 4.05 13.44
CA MET A 103 -11.07 4.20 13.14
C MET A 103 -11.96 3.35 14.04
N GLY A 104 -11.41 2.26 14.61
CA GLY A 104 -12.08 1.39 15.55
C GLY A 104 -12.03 -0.10 15.20
N MET A 105 -11.36 -0.50 14.11
CA MET A 105 -11.17 -1.93 13.82
C MET A 105 -10.21 -2.58 14.81
N THR A 106 -10.43 -3.86 15.10
CA THR A 106 -9.39 -4.67 15.75
C THR A 106 -8.23 -4.93 14.78
N PRO A 107 -7.01 -5.19 15.27
CA PRO A 107 -5.88 -5.58 14.41
C PRO A 107 -6.19 -6.78 13.52
N GLU A 108 -6.97 -7.75 14.01
CA GLU A 108 -7.42 -8.89 13.20
C GLU A 108 -8.33 -8.46 12.05
N GLN A 109 -9.32 -7.60 12.30
CA GLN A 109 -10.18 -7.06 11.25
C GLN A 109 -9.38 -6.29 10.19
N ALA A 110 -8.42 -5.48 10.63
CA ALA A 110 -7.54 -4.75 9.73
C ALA A 110 -6.70 -5.72 8.86
N LEU A 111 -6.14 -6.78 9.44
CA LEU A 111 -5.41 -7.80 8.66
C LEU A 111 -6.31 -8.50 7.64
N LYS A 112 -7.54 -8.89 8.03
CA LYS A 112 -8.52 -9.47 7.09
C LYS A 112 -8.83 -8.53 5.93
N ALA A 113 -9.00 -7.23 6.20
CA ALA A 113 -9.22 -6.20 5.18
C ALA A 113 -8.07 -6.08 4.16
N ALA A 114 -6.88 -6.58 4.48
CA ALA A 114 -5.73 -6.67 3.57
C ALA A 114 -5.50 -8.07 2.98
N THR A 115 -6.21 -9.10 3.44
CA THR A 115 -5.96 -10.50 3.03
C THR A 115 -7.23 -11.21 2.53
N THR A 116 -8.07 -11.71 3.43
CA THR A 116 -9.22 -12.55 3.10
C THR A 116 -10.36 -11.77 2.45
N GLU A 117 -10.60 -10.53 2.90
CA GLU A 117 -11.70 -9.71 2.37
C GLU A 117 -11.50 -9.30 0.90
N PRO A 118 -10.32 -8.77 0.48
CA PRO A 118 -10.10 -8.49 -0.94
C PRO A 118 -10.08 -9.77 -1.79
N ALA A 119 -9.63 -10.92 -1.24
CA ALA A 119 -9.71 -12.19 -1.96
C ALA A 119 -11.16 -12.60 -2.25
N ALA A 120 -12.06 -12.45 -1.27
CA ALA A 120 -13.49 -12.70 -1.46
C ALA A 120 -14.14 -11.72 -2.44
N MET A 121 -13.78 -10.43 -2.36
CA MET A 121 -14.29 -9.42 -3.30
C MET A 121 -13.88 -9.70 -4.75
N LEU A 122 -12.72 -10.36 -4.96
CA LEU A 122 -12.24 -10.77 -6.28
C LEU A 122 -12.77 -12.15 -6.72
N GLY A 123 -13.58 -12.84 -5.91
CA GLY A 123 -14.03 -14.21 -6.17
C GLY A 123 -12.92 -15.25 -6.12
N MET A 124 -11.87 -14.99 -5.34
CA MET A 124 -10.66 -15.80 -5.21
C MET A 124 -10.47 -16.35 -3.80
N GLU A 125 -11.49 -16.31 -2.95
CA GLU A 125 -11.46 -16.72 -1.54
C GLU A 125 -11.05 -18.19 -1.31
N LYS A 126 -11.12 -19.03 -2.35
CA LYS A 126 -10.68 -20.43 -2.32
C LYS A 126 -9.22 -20.65 -2.71
N SER A 127 -8.50 -19.57 -3.05
CA SER A 127 -7.12 -19.66 -3.56
C SER A 127 -6.19 -18.56 -3.03
N LEU A 128 -6.71 -17.43 -2.55
CA LEU A 128 -5.93 -16.29 -2.05
C LEU A 128 -6.37 -15.84 -0.65
N GLY A 129 -5.50 -15.09 0.01
CA GLY A 129 -5.81 -14.37 1.26
C GLY A 129 -5.71 -15.20 2.54
N ALA A 130 -5.54 -16.52 2.45
CA ALA A 130 -5.38 -17.40 3.62
C ALA A 130 -4.17 -18.34 3.47
N VAL A 131 -3.59 -18.73 4.61
CA VAL A 131 -2.57 -19.77 4.69
C VAL A 131 -3.26 -21.11 4.95
N ALA A 132 -3.58 -21.82 3.88
CA ALA A 132 -4.27 -23.10 3.93
C ALA A 132 -3.90 -24.00 2.73
N PRO A 133 -4.06 -25.33 2.83
CA PRO A 133 -3.87 -26.23 1.70
C PRO A 133 -4.73 -25.83 0.49
N GLY A 134 -4.14 -25.86 -0.71
CA GLY A 134 -4.81 -25.48 -1.95
C GLY A 134 -4.76 -23.98 -2.29
N PHE A 135 -4.25 -23.14 -1.40
CA PHE A 135 -4.07 -21.70 -1.65
C PHE A 135 -2.70 -21.41 -2.27
N TYR A 136 -2.59 -20.28 -2.96
CA TYR A 136 -1.30 -19.78 -3.42
C TYR A 136 -0.40 -19.52 -2.22
N ALA A 137 0.86 -19.95 -2.33
CA ALA A 137 1.88 -19.69 -1.34
C ALA A 137 2.40 -18.24 -1.44
N ASP A 138 1.52 -17.29 -1.08
CA ASP A 138 1.78 -15.86 -0.95
C ASP A 138 1.85 -15.52 0.54
N ILE A 139 3.06 -15.47 1.09
CA ILE A 139 3.29 -15.41 2.53
C ILE A 139 4.28 -14.28 2.83
N VAL A 140 3.98 -13.50 3.87
CA VAL A 140 4.85 -12.45 4.39
C VAL A 140 5.15 -12.76 5.86
N ALA A 141 6.44 -12.87 6.20
CA ALA A 141 6.88 -12.97 7.59
C ALA A 141 7.34 -11.60 8.09
N VAL A 142 6.80 -11.19 9.24
CA VAL A 142 7.10 -9.93 9.88
C VAL A 142 7.70 -10.16 11.27
N GLN A 143 8.60 -9.27 11.67
CA GLN A 143 9.13 -9.23 13.02
C GLN A 143 8.16 -8.47 13.94
N GLY A 144 7.82 -9.09 15.07
CA GLY A 144 6.81 -8.60 16.00
C GLY A 144 5.44 -9.22 15.77
N ASP A 145 4.51 -8.97 16.70
CA ASP A 145 3.14 -9.47 16.64
C ASP A 145 2.19 -8.39 16.09
N PRO A 146 1.62 -8.57 14.88
CA PRO A 146 0.69 -7.61 14.30
C PRO A 146 -0.67 -7.55 15.00
N LEU A 147 -1.03 -8.56 15.80
CA LEU A 147 -2.25 -8.55 16.61
C LEU A 147 -2.09 -7.68 17.86
N ALA A 148 -0.88 -7.62 18.43
CA ALA A 148 -0.55 -6.71 19.51
C ALA A 148 -0.24 -5.29 19.00
N ASN A 149 0.39 -5.17 17.82
CA ASN A 149 0.74 -3.89 17.23
C ASN A 149 0.69 -3.94 15.69
N ILE A 150 -0.40 -3.41 15.13
CA ILE A 150 -0.64 -3.41 13.68
C ILE A 150 0.48 -2.73 12.87
N THR A 151 1.27 -1.84 13.47
CA THR A 151 2.40 -1.21 12.76
C THR A 151 3.54 -2.19 12.44
N ALA A 152 3.51 -3.41 12.99
CA ALA A 152 4.49 -4.45 12.68
C ALA A 152 4.53 -4.78 11.17
N VAL A 153 3.37 -4.74 10.49
CA VAL A 153 3.26 -5.04 9.04
C VAL A 153 3.51 -3.83 8.14
N SER A 154 3.55 -2.61 8.67
CA SER A 154 3.75 -1.38 7.88
C SER A 154 5.20 -0.87 7.88
N LYS A 155 6.03 -1.39 8.78
CA LYS A 155 7.46 -1.05 8.88
C LYS A 155 8.32 -1.97 8.03
N ARG A 156 9.07 -1.38 7.09
CA ARG A 156 9.89 -2.12 6.12
C ARG A 156 10.99 -2.94 6.79
N GLU A 157 11.55 -2.42 7.88
CA GLU A 157 12.55 -3.07 8.72
C GLU A 157 12.03 -4.39 9.33
N ASN A 158 10.73 -4.45 9.62
CA ASN A 158 10.09 -5.62 10.20
C ASN A 158 9.77 -6.70 9.16
N ILE A 159 9.67 -6.36 7.87
CA ILE A 159 9.44 -7.38 6.82
C ILE A 159 10.71 -8.21 6.66
N ARG A 160 10.71 -9.44 7.19
CA ARG A 160 11.88 -10.33 7.21
C ARG A 160 11.93 -11.24 6.01
N TRP A 161 10.78 -11.69 5.52
CA TRP A 161 10.73 -12.67 4.44
C TRP A 161 9.43 -12.53 3.64
N VAL A 162 9.51 -12.74 2.33
CA VAL A 162 8.36 -12.69 1.42
C VAL A 162 8.47 -13.82 0.41
N MET A 163 7.41 -14.60 0.28
CA MET A 163 7.20 -15.57 -0.77
C MET A 163 6.00 -15.16 -1.61
N LYS A 164 6.16 -15.35 -2.92
CA LYS A 164 5.11 -15.14 -3.91
C LYS A 164 5.02 -16.36 -4.81
N ALA A 165 3.84 -16.96 -4.91
CA ALA A 165 3.55 -18.16 -5.68
C ALA A 165 4.58 -19.27 -5.43
N GLY A 166 4.95 -19.50 -4.16
CA GLY A 166 5.90 -20.55 -3.76
C GLY A 166 7.39 -20.17 -3.93
N ARG A 167 7.70 -19.00 -4.50
CA ARG A 167 9.08 -18.51 -4.64
C ARG A 167 9.42 -17.46 -3.60
N VAL A 168 10.51 -17.66 -2.87
CA VAL A 168 11.07 -16.64 -1.98
C VAL A 168 11.64 -15.48 -2.81
N VAL A 169 11.13 -14.27 -2.58
CA VAL A 169 11.55 -13.04 -3.27
C VAL A 169 12.22 -12.02 -2.34
N VAL A 170 12.06 -12.18 -1.03
CA VAL A 170 12.79 -11.45 0.01
C VAL A 170 13.18 -12.44 1.09
N ASP A 171 14.46 -12.44 1.45
CA ASP A 171 14.98 -13.17 2.60
C ASP A 171 15.99 -12.29 3.35
N LYS A 172 15.61 -11.88 4.56
CA LYS A 172 16.47 -11.19 5.52
C LYS A 172 16.67 -12.03 6.78
N ALA A 173 16.20 -13.28 6.83
CA ALA A 173 16.43 -14.16 7.97
C ALA A 173 17.87 -14.68 7.99
N ALA A 174 18.51 -14.75 6.81
CA ALA A 174 19.92 -15.13 6.65
C ALA A 174 20.93 -13.99 6.92
N ARG A 175 20.50 -12.86 7.51
CA ARG A 175 21.34 -11.67 7.79
C ARG A 175 21.11 -11.13 9.19
#